data_AF-A0A6A4R1X5-F1
#
_entry.id   AF-A0A6A4R1X5-F1
#
_cell.length_a   1.000
_cell.length_b   1.000
_cell.length_c   1.000
_cell.angle_alpha   90.00
_cell.angle_beta   90.00
_cell.angle_gamma   90.00
#
_symmetry.space_group_name_H-M   'P 1'
#
loop_
_entity.id
_entity.type
_entity.pdbx_description
1 polymer ?
#
loop_
_entity_poly.entity_id
_entity_poly.type
_entity_poly.pdbx_seq_one_letter_code
_entity_poly.pdbx_strand_id
1 'polypeptide(L)'
;MYKSLNLFDEMFQRGIHPDVWSYNILMKYLFKLGKPDEANRIFMDIVLGEFRPSPATYNVMINGLCKNEYVNNSLALFRNLQ
;
A
#
# COMPACT_ATOMS: atom_id res chain seq x y z
N MET A 1 -4.75 15.38 -6.09
CA MET A 1 -5.46 14.10 -6.32
C MET A 1 -4.77 13.23 -7.37
N TYR A 2 -4.42 13.81 -8.52
CA TYR A 2 -3.92 13.08 -9.68
C TYR A 2 -2.46 12.60 -9.61
N LYS A 3 -1.61 13.18 -8.76
CA LYS A 3 -0.16 13.04 -8.94
C LYS A 3 0.39 11.61 -8.75
N SER A 4 -0.06 10.83 -7.76
CA SER A 4 0.50 9.48 -7.55
C SER A 4 -0.11 8.43 -8.48
N LEU A 5 -1.42 8.51 -8.76
CA LEU A 5 -2.08 7.61 -9.72
C LEU A 5 -1.56 7.89 -11.14
N ASN A 6 -1.49 9.17 -11.55
CA ASN A 6 -0.92 9.52 -12.85
C ASN A 6 0.56 9.13 -12.97
N LEU A 7 1.35 9.20 -11.89
CA LEU A 7 2.74 8.76 -11.92
C LEU A 7 2.84 7.25 -12.16
N PHE A 8 1.95 6.46 -11.55
CA PHE A 8 1.87 5.02 -11.79
C PHE A 8 1.48 4.70 -13.24
N ASP A 9 0.45 5.37 -13.75
CA ASP A 9 0.01 5.20 -15.13
C ASP A 9 1.12 5.60 -16.12
N GLU A 10 1.84 6.69 -15.84
CA GLU A 10 2.98 7.16 -16.63
C GLU A 10 4.16 6.16 -16.60
N MET A 11 4.44 5.55 -15.45
CA MET A 11 5.46 4.50 -15.33
C MET A 11 5.13 3.32 -16.25
N PHE A 12 3.90 2.82 -16.22
CA PHE A 12 3.45 1.75 -17.10
C PHE A 12 3.52 2.14 -18.58
N GLN A 13 3.04 3.33 -18.94
CA GLN A 13 3.11 3.83 -20.33
C GLN A 13 4.54 3.94 -20.85
N ARG A 14 5.51 4.18 -19.97
CA ARG A 14 6.93 4.24 -20.31
C ARG A 14 7.67 2.90 -20.21
N GLY A 15 6.98 1.80 -19.90
CA GLY A 15 7.60 0.49 -19.69
C GLY A 15 8.45 0.40 -18.42
N ILE A 16 8.27 1.34 -17.48
CA ILE A 16 8.92 1.32 -16.18
C ILE A 16 8.00 0.57 -15.23
N HIS A 17 8.44 -0.60 -14.77
CA HIS A 17 7.65 -1.40 -13.84
C HIS A 17 7.71 -0.80 -12.43
N PRO A 18 6.56 -0.53 -11.78
CA PRO A 18 6.52 -0.08 -10.39
C PRO A 18 7.18 -1.10 -9.46
N ASP A 19 7.97 -0.61 -8.52
CA ASP A 19 8.60 -1.41 -7.48
C ASP A 19 7.82 -1.33 -6.15
N VAL A 20 8.30 -2.04 -5.13
CA VAL A 20 7.65 -2.06 -3.79
C VAL A 20 7.55 -0.65 -3.17
N TRP A 21 8.50 0.24 -3.48
CA TRP A 21 8.49 1.63 -3.02
C TRP A 21 7.38 2.44 -3.67
N SER A 22 7.20 2.27 -4.97
CA SER A 22 6.10 2.85 -5.72
C SER A 22 4.78 2.45 -5.06
N TYR A 23 4.58 1.15 -4.79
CA TYR A 23 3.33 0.68 -4.18
C TYR A 23 3.12 1.20 -2.76
N ASN A 24 4.19 1.34 -1.96
CA ASN A 24 4.11 1.97 -0.64
C ASN A 24 3.61 3.42 -0.72
N ILE A 25 4.05 4.19 -1.73
CA ILE A 25 3.60 5.56 -1.96
C ILE A 25 2.11 5.57 -2.32
N LEU A 26 1.68 4.68 -3.21
CA LEU A 26 0.27 4.56 -3.61
C LEU A 26 -0.63 4.20 -2.44
N MET A 27 -0.28 3.18 -1.64
CA MET A 27 -1.04 2.80 -0.46
C MET A 27 -1.14 3.94 0.56
N LYS A 28 -0.02 4.62 0.86
CA LYS A 28 -0.01 5.78 1.76
C LYS A 28 -0.94 6.88 1.26
N TYR A 29 -1.03 7.06 -0.06
CA TYR A 29 -1.94 8.01 -0.66
C TYR A 29 -3.41 7.59 -0.53
N LEU A 30 -3.73 6.32 -0.80
CA LEU A 30 -5.07 5.76 -0.65
C LEU A 30 -5.59 5.86 0.79
N PHE A 31 -4.74 5.60 1.79
CA PHE A 31 -5.10 5.81 3.19
C PHE A 31 -5.39 7.28 3.54
N LYS A 32 -4.68 8.23 2.92
CA LYS A 32 -4.98 9.67 3.11
C LYS A 32 -6.29 10.09 2.46
N LEU A 33 -6.76 9.36 1.46
CA LEU A 33 -8.04 9.58 0.80
C LEU A 33 -9.22 8.91 1.51
N GLY A 34 -9.01 8.21 2.62
CA GLY A 34 -10.07 7.43 3.25
C GLY A 34 -10.47 6.19 2.45
N LYS A 35 -9.54 5.63 1.66
CA LYS A 35 -9.76 4.45 0.80
C LYS A 35 -8.95 3.22 1.26
N PRO A 36 -9.19 2.71 2.47
CA PRO A 36 -8.43 1.60 3.04
C PRO A 36 -8.61 0.28 2.25
N ASP A 37 -9.78 0.03 1.67
CA ASP A 37 -10.02 -1.19 0.88
C ASP A 37 -9.17 -1.24 -0.40
N GLU A 38 -9.03 -0.10 -1.10
CA GLU A 38 -8.15 0.02 -2.26
C GLU A 38 -6.69 -0.17 -1.85
N ALA A 39 -6.26 0.43 -0.73
CA ALA A 39 -4.91 0.23 -0.20
C ALA A 39 -4.64 -1.25 0.13
N ASN A 40 -5.63 -1.95 0.69
CA ASN A 40 -5.53 -3.37 1.01
C ASN A 40 -5.42 -4.25 -0.25
N ARG A 41 -6.12 -3.91 -1.34
CA ARG A 41 -5.95 -4.61 -2.62
C ARG A 41 -4.52 -4.50 -3.14
N ILE A 42 -3.97 -3.29 -3.15
CA ILE A 42 -2.56 -3.07 -3.53
C ILE A 42 -1.61 -3.86 -2.63
N PHE A 43 -1.86 -3.90 -1.32
CA PHE A 43 -1.05 -4.71 -0.40
C PHE A 43 -1.10 -6.20 -0.74
N MET A 44 -2.28 -6.74 -1.06
CA MET A 44 -2.42 -8.14 -1.47
C MET A 44 -1.72 -8.42 -2.79
N ASP A 45 -1.72 -7.48 -3.74
CA ASP A 45 -0.97 -7.61 -5.00
C ASP A 45 0.54 -7.69 -4.75
N ILE A 46 1.06 -6.97 -3.75
CA ILE A 46 2.46 -7.13 -3.32
C ILE A 46 2.64 -8.53 -2.71
N VAL A 47 1.85 -8.91 -1.71
CA VAL A 47 2.00 -10.17 -0.97
C VAL A 47 1.89 -11.41 -1.86
N LEU A 48 0.97 -11.40 -2.81
CA LEU A 48 0.70 -12.52 -3.72
C LEU A 48 1.54 -12.48 -5.00
N GLY A 49 2.09 -11.32 -5.33
CA GLY A 49 2.93 -11.12 -6.50
C GLY A 49 4.39 -11.49 -6.27
N GLU A 50 5.24 -11.02 -7.18
CA GLU A 50 6.69 -11.28 -7.14
C GLU A 50 7.44 -10.38 -6.14
N PHE A 51 6.77 -9.35 -5.61
CA PHE A 51 7.38 -8.37 -4.72
C PHE A 51 7.27 -8.81 -3.26
N ARG A 52 8.38 -8.90 -2.55
CA ARG A 52 8.32 -9.15 -1.10
C ARG A 52 7.96 -7.86 -0.36
N PRO A 53 6.92 -7.84 0.50
CA PRO A 53 6.66 -6.72 1.37
C PRO A 53 7.90 -6.42 2.24
N SER A 54 8.28 -5.15 2.30
CA SER A 54 9.37 -4.68 3.17
C SER A 54 8.84 -4.28 4.54
N PRO A 55 9.70 -4.12 5.57
CA PRO A 55 9.28 -3.52 6.85
C PRO A 55 8.58 -2.16 6.68
N ALA A 56 9.00 -1.36 5.68
CA ALA A 56 8.34 -0.10 5.35
C ALA A 56 6.91 -0.31 4.81
N THR A 57 6.68 -1.37 4.05
CA THR A 57 5.36 -1.76 3.51
C THR A 57 4.38 -2.05 4.65
N TYR A 58 4.78 -2.89 5.62
CA TYR A 58 3.96 -3.19 6.78
C TYR A 58 3.69 -1.95 7.64
N ASN A 59 4.70 -1.10 7.84
CA ASN A 59 4.52 0.16 8.56
C ASN A 59 3.48 1.08 7.89
N VAL A 60 3.46 1.15 6.55
CA VAL A 60 2.44 1.90 5.80
C VAL A 60 1.05 1.33 6.07
N MET A 61 0.88 0.01 6.02
CA MET A 61 -0.40 -0.66 6.27
C MET A 61 -0.90 -0.44 7.71
N ILE A 62 -0.07 -0.73 8.72
CA ILE A 62 -0.44 -0.61 10.14
C ILE A 62 -0.84 0.83 10.47
N ASN A 63 -0.01 1.81 10.10
CA ASN A 63 -0.30 3.22 10.37
C ASN A 63 -1.53 3.70 9.57
N GLY A 64 -1.70 3.25 8.33
CA GLY A 64 -2.83 3.60 7.48
C GLY A 64 -4.16 3.09 8.05
N LEU A 65 -4.21 1.82 8.44
CA LEU A 65 -5.38 1.18 9.04
C LEU A 65 -5.75 1.83 10.37
N CYS A 66 -4.79 2.08 11.26
CA CYS A 66 -5.05 2.78 12.53
C CYS A 66 -5.69 4.16 12.31
N LYS A 67 -5.17 4.93 11.35
CA LYS A 67 -5.67 6.30 11.06
C LYS A 67 -7.03 6.33 10.38
N ASN A 68 -7.48 5.21 9.83
CA ASN A 68 -8.79 5.07 9.20
C ASN A 68 -9.77 4.27 10.06
N GLU A 69 -9.44 4.02 11.34
CA GLU A 69 -10.29 3.30 12.31
C GLU A 69 -10.41 1.78 12.08
N TYR A 70 -9.56 1.20 11.22
CA TYR A 70 -9.47 -0.26 10.98
C TYR A 70 -8.51 -0.92 11.99
N VAL A 71 -8.70 -0.64 13.28
CA VAL A 71 -7.77 -1.03 14.34
C VAL A 71 -7.63 -2.54 14.46
N ASN A 72 -8.71 -3.30 14.31
CA ASN A 72 -8.68 -4.76 14.38
C ASN A 72 -7.81 -5.38 13.27
N ASN A 73 -7.92 -4.87 12.04
CA ASN A 73 -7.08 -5.31 10.92
C ASN A 73 -5.61 -4.96 11.17
N SER A 74 -5.35 -3.76 11.71
CA SER A 74 -4.00 -3.34 12.08
C SER A 74 -3.37 -4.24 13.14
N LEU A 75 -4.13 -4.58 14.19
CA LEU A 75 -3.70 -5.48 15.26
C LEU A 75 -3.45 -6.90 14.75
N ALA A 76 -4.31 -7.42 13.88
CA ALA A 76 -4.12 -8.73 13.26
C ALA A 76 -2.82 -8.75 12.43
N LEU A 77 -2.57 -7.71 11.63
CA LEU A 77 -1.35 -7.59 10.85
C LEU A 77 -0.11 -7.48 11.73
N PHE A 78 -0.15 -6.68 12.80
CA PHE A 78 0.96 -6.54 13.74
C PHE A 78 1.31 -7.86 14.43
N ARG A 79 0.31 -8.64 14.83
CA ARG A 79 0.53 -9.96 15.45
C ARG A 79 1.13 -10.98 14.50
N ASN A 80 0.79 -10.94 13.22
CA ASN A 80 1.35 -11.83 12.21
C ASN A 80 2.83 -11.55 11.88
N LEU A 81 3.39 -10.43 12.37
CA LEU A 81 4.79 -10.05 12.16
C LEU A 81 5.71 -10.46 13.31
N GLN A 82 5.17 -10.98 14.41
CA GLN A 82 5.92 -11.48 15.58
C GLN A 82 6.11 -12.99 15.49
#